data_AF-A0A7X9Q8P9-F1
#
_entry.id   AF-A0A7X9Q8P9-F1
#
_cell.length_a   1.000
_cell.length_b   1.000
_cell.length_c   1.000
_cell.angle_alpha   90.00
_cell.angle_beta   90.00
_cell.angle_gamma   90.00
#
_symmetry.space_group_name_H-M   'P 1'
#
loop_
_entity.id
_entity.type
_entity.pdbx_description
1 polymer ?
#
loop_
_entity_poly.entity_id
_entity_poly.type
_entity_poly.pdbx_seq_one_letter_code
_entity_poly.pdbx_strand_id
1 'polypeptide(L)'
;KAEKLKGSAKIYSNTLTPKIIDIFGSAINFSPESFNIKIKENENELKSLNIHANYLKGKIKRKKTLEQQIPKKQEELKNTQDNITKLIQQESAIKSNIENISANIAKLKNTLPYPEKLQATQEVEKLKHETSTFEQDIETLKNKCDKQSAFLNEQKGIIASLEQQTSIVELDDINALKNTREQLKNEILKLGEAISRHKLIIKDNTSLKDKIIKDHDKYIEVYRKFLYINELSDTANGKVAGKQKIMLEAYVQMSYFDRIIAKANIRLLEMSNMQYELVRRSDDGSRVSQVGLDLDVIDHYSNTVRSVNSLSGGESFKASLALALGLSDVIQQSSGGIKLDTMFVDEGFGTLDDNSLNQAIKTLVGLTQGNRTIGIISHVNELKERFDKKINVVKDRQEGSRVELIL
;
A
#
# COMPACT_ATOMS: atom_id res chain seq x y z
N LYS A 1 -24.06 35.61 -50.28
CA LYS A 1 -22.66 36.09 -50.43
C LYS A 1 -22.60 37.47 -51.12
N ALA A 2 -23.49 38.41 -50.76
CA ALA A 2 -23.64 39.72 -51.43
C ALA A 2 -23.40 40.94 -50.51
N GLU A 3 -23.08 40.73 -49.23
CA GLU A 3 -23.00 41.81 -48.22
C GLU A 3 -21.58 42.33 -47.95
N LYS A 4 -20.53 41.72 -48.50
CA LYS A 4 -19.13 42.12 -48.23
C LYS A 4 -18.53 43.20 -49.15
N LEU A 5 -19.33 43.82 -50.04
CA LEU A 5 -18.85 44.87 -50.96
C LEU A 5 -19.31 46.30 -50.62
N LYS A 6 -20.18 46.51 -49.62
CA LYS A 6 -20.60 47.87 -49.18
C LYS A 6 -19.59 48.58 -48.26
N GLY A 7 -18.48 47.95 -47.88
CA GLY A 7 -17.49 48.52 -46.97
C GLY A 7 -16.65 49.67 -47.53
N SER A 8 -16.54 49.81 -48.85
CA SER A 8 -15.49 50.65 -49.47
C SER A 8 -15.92 52.08 -49.87
N ALA A 9 -17.22 52.40 -49.86
CA ALA A 9 -17.72 53.60 -50.55
C ALA A 9 -17.86 54.87 -49.68
N LYS A 10 -17.98 54.78 -48.35
CA LYS A 10 -18.29 55.95 -47.49
C LYS A 10 -17.06 56.65 -46.88
N ILE A 11 -15.87 56.06 -47.05
CA ILE A 11 -14.59 56.64 -46.58
C ILE A 11 -14.25 57.94 -47.34
N TYR A 12 -14.75 58.11 -48.57
CA TYR A 12 -14.56 59.30 -49.40
C TYR A 12 -15.45 60.51 -49.04
N SER A 13 -16.31 60.40 -48.01
CA SER A 13 -17.12 61.54 -47.53
C SER A 13 -16.31 62.56 -46.71
N ASN A 14 -15.07 62.22 -46.31
CA ASN A 14 -14.24 63.02 -45.42
C ASN A 14 -13.28 64.00 -46.13
N THR A 15 -13.42 64.22 -47.44
CA THR A 15 -12.40 64.90 -48.26
C THR A 15 -12.83 66.20 -48.95
N LEU A 16 -14.07 66.69 -48.77
CA LEU A 16 -14.65 67.71 -49.68
C LEU A 16 -15.10 69.06 -49.08
N THR A 17 -15.01 69.27 -47.77
CA THR A 17 -15.35 70.55 -47.11
C THR A 17 -14.21 71.47 -46.61
N PRO A 18 -12.93 71.36 -47.06
CA PRO A 18 -11.93 72.43 -46.89
C PRO A 18 -12.23 73.76 -47.64
N LYS A 19 -13.46 73.99 -48.12
CA LYS A 19 -13.87 75.19 -48.87
C LYS A 19 -14.31 76.38 -48.00
N ILE A 20 -14.24 76.27 -46.68
CA ILE A 20 -14.61 77.34 -45.74
C ILE A 20 -13.42 78.28 -45.51
N ILE A 21 -12.96 78.95 -46.58
CA ILE A 21 -11.87 79.95 -46.54
C ILE A 21 -12.42 81.38 -46.39
N ASP A 22 -13.58 81.69 -46.98
CA ASP A 22 -14.02 83.08 -47.22
C ASP A 22 -14.71 83.81 -46.05
N ILE A 23 -14.75 83.25 -44.83
CA ILE A 23 -15.51 83.85 -43.72
C ILE A 23 -14.89 85.16 -43.19
N PHE A 24 -13.62 85.47 -43.47
CA PHE A 24 -12.92 86.63 -42.89
C PHE A 24 -12.18 87.50 -43.92
N GLY A 25 -12.86 88.55 -44.37
CA GLY A 25 -12.29 89.79 -44.94
C GLY A 25 -13.28 90.94 -44.73
N SER A 26 -12.91 92.22 -44.62
CA SER A 26 -11.59 92.88 -44.68
C SER A 26 -11.60 94.12 -43.76
N ALA A 27 -10.44 94.58 -43.29
CA ALA A 27 -10.32 95.79 -42.45
C ALA A 27 -9.82 96.98 -43.29
N ILE A 28 -10.37 98.21 -43.10
CA ILE A 28 -9.80 99.50 -43.58
C ILE A 28 -10.44 100.77 -42.88
N ASN A 29 -9.59 101.51 -42.13
CA ASN A 29 -9.44 102.98 -41.90
C ASN A 29 -10.40 103.94 -41.09
N PHE A 30 -9.75 104.98 -40.51
CA PHE A 30 -10.19 106.04 -39.56
C PHE A 30 -10.62 107.38 -40.27
N SER A 31 -10.88 108.58 -39.70
CA SER A 31 -10.56 109.35 -38.44
C SER A 31 -11.54 110.57 -38.30
N PRO A 32 -11.40 111.66 -37.48
CA PRO A 32 -10.43 112.08 -36.42
C PRO A 32 -11.07 112.60 -35.09
N GLU A 33 -10.29 113.08 -34.08
CA GLU A 33 -10.77 113.18 -32.68
C GLU A 33 -10.07 114.18 -31.69
N SER A 34 -9.03 114.93 -32.07
CA SER A 34 -7.90 115.18 -31.13
C SER A 34 -7.88 116.42 -30.22
N PHE A 35 -8.71 117.46 -30.39
CA PHE A 35 -8.37 118.78 -29.82
C PHE A 35 -8.90 119.12 -28.40
N ASN A 36 -10.21 119.00 -28.14
CA ASN A 36 -10.82 119.49 -26.87
C ASN A 36 -10.61 118.58 -25.64
N ILE A 37 -9.71 117.59 -25.76
CA ILE A 37 -9.48 116.56 -24.75
C ILE A 37 -8.34 116.95 -23.80
N LYS A 38 -7.30 117.66 -24.29
CA LYS A 38 -6.06 117.88 -23.53
C LYS A 38 -6.13 118.93 -22.40
N ILE A 39 -6.96 119.97 -22.55
CA ILE A 39 -7.19 120.96 -21.47
C ILE A 39 -7.96 120.32 -20.29
N LYS A 40 -8.73 119.27 -20.57
CA LYS A 40 -9.59 118.53 -19.63
C LYS A 40 -8.82 117.66 -18.62
N GLU A 41 -7.53 117.42 -18.87
CA GLU A 41 -6.71 116.43 -18.16
C GLU A 41 -5.96 117.03 -16.96
N ASN A 42 -5.26 118.15 -17.14
CA ASN A 42 -4.27 118.62 -16.16
C ASN A 42 -4.86 119.30 -14.91
N GLU A 43 -6.04 119.96 -15.01
CA GLU A 43 -6.73 120.51 -13.82
C GLU A 43 -7.26 119.42 -12.86
N ASN A 44 -7.34 118.17 -13.31
CA ASN A 44 -7.86 117.05 -12.51
C ASN A 44 -6.79 116.01 -12.14
N GLU A 45 -5.63 115.94 -12.81
CA GLU A 45 -4.50 115.12 -12.33
C GLU A 45 -4.01 115.53 -10.93
N LEU A 46 -4.11 116.82 -10.58
CA LEU A 46 -3.81 117.32 -9.23
C LEU A 46 -4.82 116.82 -8.16
N LYS A 47 -5.96 116.24 -8.57
CA LYS A 47 -6.89 115.50 -7.68
C LYS A 47 -6.60 113.99 -7.64
N SER A 48 -5.83 113.43 -8.58
CA SER A 48 -5.55 111.99 -8.63
C SER A 48 -4.59 111.50 -7.53
N LEU A 49 -3.57 112.32 -7.22
CA LEU A 49 -2.37 111.89 -6.50
C LEU A 49 -2.57 111.57 -5.02
N ASN A 50 -3.55 112.21 -4.35
CA ASN A 50 -3.86 111.92 -2.93
C ASN A 50 -4.84 110.76 -2.72
N ILE A 51 -5.52 110.27 -3.77
CA ILE A 51 -6.64 109.32 -3.62
C ILE A 51 -6.22 107.89 -4.02
N HIS A 52 -5.48 107.72 -5.11
CA HIS A 52 -5.06 106.39 -5.59
C HIS A 52 -4.22 105.61 -4.56
N ALA A 53 -3.34 106.29 -3.84
CA ALA A 53 -2.33 105.69 -2.99
C ALA A 53 -2.88 104.84 -1.82
N ASN A 54 -4.07 105.18 -1.30
CA ASN A 54 -4.41 104.74 0.04
C ASN A 54 -4.74 103.24 0.11
N TYR A 55 -5.71 102.76 -0.69
CA TYR A 55 -6.45 101.57 -0.22
C TYR A 55 -6.77 100.46 -1.23
N LEU A 56 -5.99 100.37 -2.31
CA LEU A 56 -5.81 99.11 -3.03
C LEU A 56 -5.36 97.95 -2.11
N LYS A 57 -4.67 98.23 -0.99
CA LYS A 57 -4.28 97.21 0.02
C LYS A 57 -5.46 96.47 0.65
N GLY A 58 -6.63 97.09 0.81
CA GLY A 58 -7.78 96.45 1.47
C GLY A 58 -8.46 95.34 0.65
N LYS A 59 -8.31 95.35 -0.68
CA LYS A 59 -9.20 94.64 -1.61
C LYS A 59 -9.04 93.10 -1.64
N ILE A 60 -7.90 92.57 -1.17
CA ILE A 60 -7.45 91.22 -1.57
C ILE A 60 -7.78 90.13 -0.54
N LYS A 61 -7.49 90.34 0.75
CA LYS A 61 -7.62 89.28 1.77
C LYS A 61 -9.07 88.84 2.01
N ARG A 62 -10.03 89.73 1.72
CA ARG A 62 -11.48 89.50 1.75
C ARG A 62 -11.94 88.46 0.72
N LYS A 63 -11.20 88.28 -0.40
CA LYS A 63 -11.74 87.64 -1.62
C LYS A 63 -11.93 86.12 -1.51
N LYS A 64 -10.97 85.36 -0.97
CA LYS A 64 -10.97 83.88 -1.10
C LYS A 64 -11.94 83.13 -0.18
N THR A 65 -12.30 83.69 0.98
CA THR A 65 -13.36 83.12 1.83
C THR A 65 -14.77 83.32 1.26
N LEU A 66 -14.94 84.17 0.24
CA LEU A 66 -16.25 84.53 -0.32
C LEU A 66 -16.78 83.57 -1.40
N GLU A 67 -16.06 82.52 -1.81
CA GLU A 67 -16.33 81.94 -3.14
C GLU A 67 -17.06 80.57 -3.20
N GLN A 68 -17.14 79.73 -2.14
CA GLN A 68 -17.78 78.37 -2.29
C GLN A 68 -18.66 77.77 -1.17
N GLN A 69 -18.49 78.05 0.14
CA GLN A 69 -19.62 77.84 1.08
C GLN A 69 -20.73 78.87 0.81
N ILE A 70 -20.32 80.02 0.28
CA ILE A 70 -21.15 81.18 0.02
C ILE A 70 -22.39 80.84 -0.82
N PRO A 71 -22.40 80.14 -1.97
CA PRO A 71 -23.63 80.02 -2.76
C PRO A 71 -24.76 79.19 -2.11
N LYS A 72 -24.46 78.01 -1.55
CA LYS A 72 -25.50 77.16 -0.93
C LYS A 72 -25.90 77.63 0.46
N LYS A 73 -24.95 78.10 1.27
CA LYS A 73 -25.34 78.82 2.49
C LYS A 73 -25.96 80.18 2.16
N GLN A 74 -25.68 80.83 1.04
CA GLN A 74 -26.45 81.99 0.55
C GLN A 74 -27.83 81.58 0.10
N GLU A 75 -28.09 80.40 -0.46
CA GLU A 75 -29.46 80.07 -0.89
C GLU A 75 -30.34 79.69 0.31
N GLU A 76 -29.80 78.92 1.27
CA GLU A 76 -30.45 78.72 2.57
C GLU A 76 -30.56 80.04 3.35
N LEU A 77 -29.47 80.80 3.51
CA LEU A 77 -29.47 82.09 4.20
C LEU A 77 -30.16 83.19 3.40
N LYS A 78 -30.46 83.04 2.10
CA LYS A 78 -31.33 83.93 1.32
C LYS A 78 -32.77 83.50 1.44
N ASN A 79 -33.13 82.22 1.53
CA ASN A 79 -34.49 81.87 1.91
C ASN A 79 -34.77 82.25 3.38
N THR A 80 -33.78 82.10 4.26
CA THR A 80 -33.84 82.57 5.65
C THR A 80 -33.67 84.09 5.76
N GLN A 81 -32.92 84.79 4.90
CA GLN A 81 -32.89 86.27 4.84
C GLN A 81 -34.02 86.85 4.02
N ASP A 82 -34.69 86.16 3.12
CA ASP A 82 -35.91 86.65 2.46
C ASP A 82 -37.08 86.44 3.43
N ASN A 83 -37.03 85.42 4.29
CA ASN A 83 -37.92 85.31 5.45
C ASN A 83 -37.54 86.27 6.58
N ILE A 84 -36.26 86.46 6.92
CA ILE A 84 -35.79 87.44 7.92
C ILE A 84 -35.87 88.87 7.38
N THR A 85 -35.86 89.11 6.06
CA THR A 85 -36.08 90.43 5.43
C THR A 85 -37.53 90.62 5.04
N LYS A 86 -38.37 89.59 4.97
CA LYS A 86 -39.83 89.76 5.14
C LYS A 86 -40.16 90.07 6.59
N LEU A 87 -39.57 89.36 7.54
CA LEU A 87 -39.72 89.63 8.98
C LEU A 87 -39.02 90.91 9.40
N ILE A 88 -37.99 91.42 8.71
CA ILE A 88 -37.33 92.73 8.93
C ILE A 88 -37.92 93.79 8.01
N GLN A 89 -38.53 93.52 6.86
CA GLN A 89 -39.45 94.47 6.23
C GLN A 89 -40.74 94.57 7.03
N GLN A 90 -41.12 93.54 7.79
CA GLN A 90 -42.17 93.63 8.79
C GLN A 90 -41.64 94.28 10.06
N GLU A 91 -40.46 93.93 10.59
CA GLU A 91 -39.85 94.55 11.78
C GLU A 91 -39.40 95.97 11.50
N SER A 92 -39.14 96.37 10.25
CA SER A 92 -38.76 97.72 9.81
C SER A 92 -39.85 98.43 9.02
N ALA A 93 -40.93 97.79 8.59
CA ALA A 93 -42.21 98.49 8.50
C ALA A 93 -42.71 98.77 9.92
N ILE A 94 -42.49 97.88 10.89
CA ILE A 94 -42.83 98.07 12.30
C ILE A 94 -41.81 98.97 13.00
N LYS A 95 -40.52 98.99 12.63
CA LYS A 95 -39.49 99.92 13.15
C LYS A 95 -39.47 101.23 12.40
N SER A 96 -39.76 101.29 11.11
CA SER A 96 -40.08 102.56 10.44
C SER A 96 -41.46 103.05 10.84
N ASN A 97 -42.39 102.19 11.27
CA ASN A 97 -43.61 102.64 11.96
C ASN A 97 -43.28 103.01 13.41
N ILE A 98 -42.38 102.37 14.14
CA ILE A 98 -41.99 102.76 15.51
C ILE A 98 -41.00 103.92 15.49
N GLU A 99 -40.29 104.21 14.41
CA GLU A 99 -39.42 105.37 14.20
C GLU A 99 -40.16 106.50 13.48
N ASN A 100 -41.13 106.24 12.59
CA ASN A 100 -42.10 107.27 12.22
C ASN A 100 -43.09 107.52 13.35
N ILE A 101 -43.45 106.57 14.21
CA ILE A 101 -44.29 106.82 15.40
C ILE A 101 -43.45 107.33 16.55
N SER A 102 -42.15 107.02 16.70
CA SER A 102 -41.30 107.65 17.74
C SER A 102 -40.63 108.94 17.29
N ALA A 103 -40.47 109.19 15.98
CA ALA A 103 -40.13 110.51 15.43
C ALA A 103 -41.38 111.33 15.12
N ASN A 104 -42.56 110.74 14.88
CA ASN A 104 -43.83 111.46 15.02
C ASN A 104 -44.18 111.62 16.49
N ILE A 105 -43.81 110.76 17.44
CA ILE A 105 -43.93 111.08 18.87
C ILE A 105 -42.84 112.07 19.26
N ALA A 106 -41.64 112.11 18.69
CA ALA A 106 -40.67 113.16 18.98
C ALA A 106 -41.09 114.50 18.35
N LYS A 107 -41.67 114.49 17.14
CA LYS A 107 -42.33 115.66 16.54
C LYS A 107 -43.57 116.05 17.33
N LEU A 108 -44.48 115.14 17.66
CA LEU A 108 -45.70 115.35 18.48
C LEU A 108 -45.40 115.59 19.97
N LYS A 109 -44.20 115.29 20.48
CA LYS A 109 -43.74 115.68 21.83
C LYS A 109 -43.10 117.07 21.79
N ASN A 110 -42.74 117.53 20.59
CA ASN A 110 -42.49 118.93 20.26
C ASN A 110 -43.74 119.65 19.69
N THR A 111 -44.85 118.95 19.41
CA THR A 111 -46.17 119.46 18.95
C THR A 111 -47.33 118.54 19.40
N LEU A 112 -47.69 118.57 20.69
CA LEU A 112 -48.71 117.68 21.32
C LEU A 112 -50.07 117.68 20.61
N PRO A 113 -50.75 116.50 20.52
CA PRO A 113 -52.08 116.39 21.13
C PRO A 113 -52.52 114.95 21.50
N TYR A 114 -52.23 114.47 22.71
CA TYR A 114 -53.14 113.54 23.41
C TYR A 114 -53.27 113.97 24.88
N PRO A 115 -54.48 114.04 25.48
CA PRO A 115 -54.69 114.94 26.62
C PRO A 115 -54.49 114.33 28.01
N GLU A 116 -54.44 112.99 28.15
CA GLU A 116 -54.54 112.35 29.48
C GLU A 116 -53.52 111.23 29.76
N LYS A 117 -53.17 111.14 31.05
CA LYS A 117 -52.06 110.36 31.63
C LYS A 117 -52.28 108.84 31.67
N LEU A 118 -53.52 108.36 31.55
CA LEU A 118 -53.89 106.97 31.84
C LEU A 118 -53.42 105.97 30.77
N GLN A 119 -53.47 106.35 29.50
CA GLN A 119 -53.14 105.45 28.38
C GLN A 119 -51.63 105.21 28.23
N ALA A 120 -50.78 106.11 28.74
CA ALA A 120 -49.33 106.00 28.65
C ALA A 120 -48.72 104.98 29.64
N THR A 121 -49.44 104.56 30.67
CA THR A 121 -48.91 103.62 31.68
C THR A 121 -49.15 102.15 31.34
N GLN A 122 -50.22 101.83 30.60
CA GLN A 122 -50.60 100.44 30.27
C GLN A 122 -49.64 99.80 29.26
N GLU A 123 -49.20 100.54 28.24
CA GLU A 123 -48.27 100.02 27.22
C GLU A 123 -46.85 99.78 27.77
N VAL A 124 -46.46 100.50 28.83
CA VAL A 124 -45.12 100.39 29.45
C VAL A 124 -45.00 99.14 30.32
N GLU A 125 -46.06 98.70 31.00
CA GLU A 125 -46.03 97.43 31.75
C GLU A 125 -45.98 96.22 30.82
N LYS A 126 -46.70 96.28 29.69
CA LYS A 126 -46.75 95.22 28.68
C LYS A 126 -45.35 94.87 28.14
N LEU A 127 -44.60 95.90 27.71
CA LEU A 127 -43.25 95.73 27.15
C LEU A 127 -42.22 95.26 28.20
N LYS A 128 -42.40 95.62 29.47
CA LYS A 128 -41.57 95.08 30.56
C LYS A 128 -41.81 93.59 30.78
N HIS A 129 -43.06 93.15 30.71
CA HIS A 129 -43.41 91.74 30.88
C HIS A 129 -42.80 90.86 29.77
N GLU A 130 -42.84 91.32 28.51
CA GLU A 130 -42.24 90.62 27.37
C GLU A 130 -40.71 90.54 27.47
N THR A 131 -40.06 91.57 28.00
CA THR A 131 -38.60 91.57 28.21
C THR A 131 -38.18 90.54 29.27
N SER A 132 -38.91 90.46 30.38
CA SER A 132 -38.63 89.51 31.46
C SER A 132 -38.83 88.04 31.06
N THR A 133 -39.76 87.74 30.16
CA THR A 133 -39.96 86.37 29.64
C THR A 133 -38.78 85.90 28.79
N PHE A 134 -38.19 86.75 27.96
CA PHE A 134 -37.05 86.36 27.11
C PHE A 134 -35.76 86.11 27.91
N GLU A 135 -35.55 86.79 29.04
CA GLU A 135 -34.41 86.53 29.93
C GLU A 135 -34.48 85.12 30.56
N GLN A 136 -35.68 84.69 30.97
CA GLN A 136 -35.91 83.34 31.51
C GLN A 136 -35.71 82.24 30.45
N ASP A 137 -36.13 82.48 29.21
CA ASP A 137 -35.91 81.53 28.10
C ASP A 137 -34.42 81.33 27.78
N ILE A 138 -33.60 82.39 27.85
CA ILE A 138 -32.14 82.29 27.66
C ILE A 138 -31.49 81.46 28.78
N GLU A 139 -31.93 81.64 30.03
CA GLU A 139 -31.38 80.90 31.18
C GLU A 139 -31.79 79.41 31.14
N THR A 140 -33.02 79.09 30.75
CA THR A 140 -33.45 77.68 30.60
C THR A 140 -32.76 76.98 29.42
N LEU A 141 -32.43 77.70 28.33
CA LEU A 141 -31.67 77.16 27.20
C LEU A 141 -30.20 76.88 27.57
N LYS A 142 -29.53 77.75 28.33
CA LYS A 142 -28.18 77.45 28.88
C LYS A 142 -28.19 76.18 29.70
N ASN A 143 -29.09 76.09 30.69
CA ASN A 143 -29.22 74.93 31.56
C ASN A 143 -29.50 73.61 30.80
N LYS A 144 -30.17 73.67 29.63
CA LYS A 144 -30.33 72.50 28.74
C LYS A 144 -29.02 72.13 28.05
N CYS A 145 -28.31 73.09 27.44
CA CYS A 145 -27.01 72.85 26.82
C CYS A 145 -25.99 72.26 27.81
N ASP A 146 -25.90 72.81 29.01
CA ASP A 146 -24.94 72.37 30.04
C ASP A 146 -25.21 70.90 30.44
N LYS A 147 -26.48 70.54 30.71
CA LYS A 147 -26.89 69.15 30.97
C LYS A 147 -26.56 68.21 29.81
N GLN A 148 -26.77 68.65 28.57
CA GLN A 148 -26.52 67.83 27.39
C GLN A 148 -25.01 67.62 27.13
N SER A 149 -24.17 68.61 27.48
CA SER A 149 -22.71 68.49 27.44
C SER A 149 -22.17 67.56 28.54
N ALA A 150 -22.75 67.60 29.75
CA ALA A 150 -22.38 66.73 30.85
C ALA A 150 -22.66 65.25 30.51
N PHE A 151 -23.86 64.95 29.99
CA PHE A 151 -24.24 63.60 29.55
C PHE A 151 -23.32 63.07 28.44
N LEU A 152 -22.89 63.93 27.50
CA LEU A 152 -21.98 63.51 26.42
C LEU A 152 -20.58 63.18 26.94
N ASN A 153 -20.11 63.86 27.99
CA ASN A 153 -18.84 63.52 28.65
C ASN A 153 -18.94 62.24 29.49
N GLU A 154 -20.06 62.01 30.17
CA GLU A 154 -20.35 60.75 30.89
C GLU A 154 -20.31 59.55 29.94
N GLN A 155 -21.00 59.63 28.80
CA GLN A 155 -20.99 58.56 27.78
C GLN A 155 -19.59 58.30 27.22
N LYS A 156 -18.76 59.34 27.01
CA LYS A 156 -17.36 59.17 26.62
C LYS A 156 -16.52 58.45 27.68
N GLY A 157 -16.75 58.75 28.97
CA GLY A 157 -16.09 58.07 30.08
C GLY A 157 -16.46 56.58 30.15
N ILE A 158 -17.74 56.25 29.94
CA ILE A 158 -18.23 54.87 29.89
C ILE A 158 -17.59 54.11 28.71
N ILE A 159 -17.53 54.71 27.52
CA ILE A 159 -16.89 54.10 26.34
C ILE A 159 -15.41 53.82 26.61
N ALA A 160 -14.65 54.80 27.12
CA ALA A 160 -13.23 54.61 27.44
C ALA A 160 -13.01 53.51 28.50
N SER A 161 -13.90 53.42 29.49
CA SER A 161 -13.86 52.34 30.49
C SER A 161 -14.15 50.96 29.90
N LEU A 162 -15.07 50.87 28.93
CA LEU A 162 -15.40 49.61 28.24
C LEU A 162 -14.28 49.17 27.29
N GLU A 163 -13.67 50.10 26.55
CA GLU A 163 -12.48 49.87 25.73
C GLU A 163 -11.31 49.36 26.59
N GLN A 164 -11.08 49.96 27.77
CA GLN A 164 -10.05 49.52 28.69
C GLN A 164 -10.34 48.12 29.29
N GLN A 165 -11.60 47.83 29.67
CA GLN A 165 -11.99 46.51 30.20
C GLN A 165 -11.92 45.40 29.14
N THR A 166 -12.27 45.69 27.89
CA THR A 166 -12.14 44.73 26.77
C THR A 166 -10.69 44.45 26.37
N SER A 167 -9.74 45.33 26.73
CA SER A 167 -8.31 45.08 26.58
C SER A 167 -7.68 44.28 27.72
N ILE A 168 -8.40 44.05 28.83
CA ILE A 168 -7.88 43.35 30.04
C ILE A 168 -8.38 41.90 30.11
N VAL A 169 -9.41 41.52 29.34
CA VAL A 169 -9.70 40.11 29.08
C VAL A 169 -8.60 39.58 28.15
N GLU A 170 -7.53 39.06 28.76
CA GLU A 170 -6.65 38.13 28.07
C GLU A 170 -7.55 37.01 27.51
N LEU A 171 -7.70 37.02 26.19
CA LEU A 171 -8.22 35.88 25.46
C LEU A 171 -7.20 34.76 25.67
N ASP A 172 -7.38 33.94 26.70
CA ASP A 172 -6.75 32.63 26.85
C ASP A 172 -6.88 31.93 25.50
N ASP A 173 -5.74 31.81 24.79
CA ASP A 173 -5.72 31.99 23.34
C ASP A 173 -6.69 31.03 22.63
N ILE A 174 -7.85 31.56 22.24
CA ILE A 174 -8.93 30.77 21.62
C ILE A 174 -8.42 30.14 20.30
N ASN A 175 -7.41 30.74 19.68
CA ASN A 175 -6.75 30.16 18.52
C ASN A 175 -5.79 29.04 18.93
N ALA A 176 -5.01 29.19 20.01
CA ALA A 176 -4.23 28.09 20.59
C ALA A 176 -5.13 26.91 20.98
N LEU A 177 -6.23 27.13 21.72
CA LEU A 177 -7.17 26.07 22.10
C LEU A 177 -7.83 25.40 20.88
N LYS A 178 -8.17 26.16 19.82
CA LYS A 178 -8.62 25.59 18.54
C LYS A 178 -7.53 24.76 17.87
N ASN A 179 -6.29 25.23 17.86
CA ASN A 179 -5.14 24.52 17.29
C ASN A 179 -4.85 23.22 18.05
N THR A 180 -4.85 23.23 19.38
CA THR A 180 -4.71 22.03 20.21
C THR A 180 -5.85 21.05 19.95
N ARG A 181 -7.09 21.53 19.78
CA ARG A 181 -8.24 20.68 19.43
C ARG A 181 -8.09 20.05 18.04
N GLU A 182 -7.58 20.77 17.04
CA GLU A 182 -7.27 20.20 15.72
C GLU A 182 -6.12 19.18 15.79
N GLN A 183 -5.05 19.48 16.54
CA GLN A 183 -3.93 18.57 16.75
C GLN A 183 -4.40 17.26 17.38
N LEU A 184 -5.15 17.32 18.50
CA LEU A 184 -5.73 16.15 19.16
C LEU A 184 -6.69 15.37 18.25
N LYS A 185 -7.50 16.06 17.43
CA LYS A 185 -8.39 15.40 16.46
C LYS A 185 -7.60 14.64 15.38
N ASN A 186 -6.48 15.21 14.91
CA ASN A 186 -5.58 14.57 13.96
C ASN A 186 -4.80 13.41 14.60
N GLU A 187 -4.43 13.49 15.87
CA GLU A 187 -3.84 12.37 16.62
C GLU A 187 -4.84 11.23 16.83
N ILE A 188 -6.08 11.52 17.20
CA ILE A 188 -7.15 10.52 17.33
C ILE A 188 -7.38 9.78 16.00
N LEU A 189 -7.36 10.50 14.87
CA LEU A 189 -7.42 9.88 13.53
C LEU A 189 -6.24 8.94 13.27
N LYS A 190 -4.99 9.40 13.47
CA LYS A 190 -3.78 8.59 13.32
C LYS A 190 -3.77 7.35 14.23
N LEU A 191 -4.23 7.49 15.47
CA LEU A 191 -4.36 6.38 16.43
C LEU A 191 -5.45 5.40 15.99
N GLY A 192 -6.59 5.88 15.50
CA GLY A 192 -7.65 5.03 14.93
C GLY A 192 -7.18 4.20 13.73
N GLU A 193 -6.40 4.81 12.82
CA GLU A 193 -5.76 4.13 11.69
C GLU A 193 -4.71 3.10 12.15
N ALA A 194 -3.90 3.43 13.17
CA ALA A 194 -2.91 2.51 13.74
C ALA A 194 -3.58 1.31 14.42
N ILE A 195 -4.60 1.53 15.26
CA ILE A 195 -5.40 0.48 15.90
C ILE A 195 -6.05 -0.42 14.84
N SER A 196 -6.62 0.16 13.79
CA SER A 196 -7.24 -0.59 12.69
C SER A 196 -6.24 -1.49 11.96
N ARG A 197 -5.03 -0.97 11.65
CA ARG A 197 -3.93 -1.76 11.08
C ARG A 197 -3.48 -2.89 12.00
N HIS A 198 -3.22 -2.60 13.28
CA HIS A 198 -2.80 -3.63 14.24
C HIS A 198 -3.86 -4.71 14.46
N LYS A 199 -5.15 -4.35 14.49
CA LYS A 199 -6.25 -5.32 14.59
C LYS A 199 -6.30 -6.27 13.38
N LEU A 200 -5.99 -5.76 12.19
CA LEU A 200 -5.92 -6.55 10.96
C LEU A 200 -4.72 -7.50 10.99
N ILE A 201 -3.54 -7.00 11.35
CA ILE A 201 -2.31 -7.80 11.53
C ILE A 201 -2.50 -8.91 12.57
N ILE A 202 -3.12 -8.62 13.71
CA ILE A 202 -3.40 -9.62 14.76
C ILE A 202 -4.31 -10.72 14.20
N LYS A 203 -5.40 -10.35 13.52
CA LYS A 203 -6.33 -11.32 12.90
C LYS A 203 -5.61 -12.23 11.90
N ASP A 204 -4.83 -11.65 11.00
CA ASP A 204 -4.12 -12.40 9.97
C ASP A 204 -3.09 -13.34 10.60
N ASN A 205 -2.30 -12.85 11.56
CA ASN A 205 -1.34 -13.64 12.33
C ASN A 205 -1.99 -14.79 13.12
N THR A 206 -3.16 -14.58 13.73
CA THR A 206 -3.90 -15.68 14.37
C THR A 206 -4.34 -16.74 13.36
N SER A 207 -4.86 -16.32 12.19
CA SER A 207 -5.26 -17.27 11.14
C SER A 207 -4.08 -18.04 10.53
N LEU A 208 -2.89 -17.41 10.47
CA LEU A 208 -1.64 -18.04 10.05
C LEU A 208 -1.15 -19.05 11.08
N LYS A 209 -1.16 -18.69 12.38
CA LYS A 209 -0.82 -19.59 13.49
C LYS A 209 -1.69 -20.86 13.45
N ASP A 210 -2.99 -20.71 13.31
CA ASP A 210 -3.93 -21.85 13.32
C ASP A 210 -3.72 -22.77 12.10
N LYS A 211 -3.38 -22.21 10.93
CA LYS A 211 -2.96 -22.99 9.76
C LYS A 211 -1.66 -23.75 10.00
N ILE A 212 -0.64 -23.09 10.55
CA ILE A 212 0.66 -23.69 10.87
C ILE A 212 0.50 -24.87 11.84
N ILE A 213 -0.31 -24.72 12.90
CA ILE A 213 -0.61 -25.81 13.85
C ILE A 213 -1.28 -26.98 13.11
N LYS A 214 -2.34 -26.70 12.34
CA LYS A 214 -3.08 -27.74 11.60
C LYS A 214 -2.23 -28.49 10.57
N ASP A 215 -1.30 -27.81 9.91
CA ASP A 215 -0.39 -28.45 8.95
C ASP A 215 0.79 -29.16 9.64
N HIS A 216 1.21 -28.70 10.83
CA HIS A 216 2.17 -29.39 11.68
C HIS A 216 1.61 -30.72 12.23
N ASP A 217 0.34 -30.75 12.66
CA ASP A 217 -0.32 -31.98 13.13
C ASP A 217 -0.36 -33.04 12.01
N LYS A 218 -0.76 -32.65 10.79
CA LYS A 218 -0.71 -33.53 9.60
C LYS A 218 0.72 -34.00 9.31
N TYR A 219 1.70 -33.10 9.41
CA TYR A 219 3.11 -33.45 9.21
C TYR A 219 3.56 -34.51 10.22
N ILE A 220 3.18 -34.39 11.51
CA ILE A 220 3.48 -35.40 12.53
C ILE A 220 2.84 -36.76 12.18
N GLU A 221 1.59 -36.80 11.74
CA GLU A 221 0.96 -38.07 11.35
C GLU A 221 1.66 -38.75 10.16
N VAL A 222 2.04 -37.98 9.14
CA VAL A 222 2.78 -38.47 7.98
C VAL A 222 4.19 -38.90 8.39
N TYR A 223 4.87 -38.12 9.24
CA TYR A 223 6.23 -38.40 9.72
C TYR A 223 6.27 -39.68 10.56
N ARG A 224 5.28 -39.95 11.42
CA ARG A 224 5.16 -41.22 12.16
C ARG A 224 5.01 -42.43 11.23
N LYS A 225 4.20 -42.31 10.17
CA LYS A 225 4.06 -43.36 9.14
C LYS A 225 5.36 -43.55 8.36
N PHE A 226 6.03 -42.44 8.02
CA PHE A 226 7.33 -42.46 7.35
C PHE A 226 8.39 -43.16 8.19
N LEU A 227 8.52 -42.86 9.48
CA LEU A 227 9.51 -43.51 10.36
C LEU A 227 9.40 -45.04 10.32
N TYR A 228 8.19 -45.58 10.54
CA TYR A 228 7.95 -47.02 10.52
C TYR A 228 8.27 -47.67 9.15
N ILE A 229 7.85 -47.03 8.06
CA ILE A 229 8.12 -47.52 6.69
C ILE A 229 9.62 -47.40 6.37
N ASN A 230 10.29 -46.36 6.85
CA ASN A 230 11.71 -46.14 6.64
C ASN A 230 12.56 -47.15 7.41
N GLU A 231 12.22 -47.46 8.67
CA GLU A 231 12.88 -48.53 9.44
C GLU A 231 12.75 -49.91 8.75
N LEU A 232 11.57 -50.23 8.23
CA LEU A 232 11.35 -51.45 7.43
C LEU A 232 12.16 -51.42 6.12
N SER A 233 12.20 -50.27 5.44
CA SER A 233 12.97 -50.08 4.21
C SER A 233 14.48 -50.21 4.46
N ASP A 234 15.01 -49.59 5.50
CA ASP A 234 16.42 -49.67 5.87
C ASP A 234 16.80 -51.07 6.34
N THR A 235 15.87 -51.79 7.00
CA THR A 235 16.03 -53.22 7.32
C THR A 235 16.09 -54.07 6.05
N ALA A 236 15.13 -53.91 5.12
CA ALA A 236 15.08 -54.67 3.88
C ALA A 236 16.24 -54.36 2.92
N ASN A 237 16.83 -53.16 3.00
CA ASN A 237 17.97 -52.74 2.20
C ASN A 237 19.33 -52.92 2.91
N GLY A 238 19.40 -53.54 4.09
CA GLY A 238 20.65 -53.75 4.82
C GLY A 238 21.36 -52.47 5.27
N LYS A 239 20.62 -51.38 5.52
CA LYS A 239 21.15 -50.06 5.92
C LYS A 239 21.18 -49.85 7.44
N VAL A 240 20.66 -50.81 8.22
CA VAL A 240 20.61 -50.73 9.69
C VAL A 240 22.02 -50.64 10.29
N ALA A 241 22.26 -49.59 11.07
CA ALA A 241 23.55 -49.37 11.72
C ALA A 241 23.88 -50.48 12.73
N GLY A 242 25.15 -50.91 12.75
CA GLY A 242 25.62 -51.97 13.67
C GLY A 242 25.15 -53.39 13.32
N LYS A 243 24.58 -53.62 12.14
CA LYS A 243 24.22 -54.94 11.61
C LYS A 243 24.93 -55.21 10.27
N GLN A 244 24.96 -56.47 9.85
CA GLN A 244 25.48 -56.86 8.54
C GLN A 244 24.63 -56.22 7.43
N LYS A 245 25.31 -55.71 6.39
CA LYS A 245 24.66 -54.99 5.28
C LYS A 245 24.11 -55.94 4.22
N ILE A 246 23.12 -56.73 4.61
CA ILE A 246 22.51 -57.76 3.76
C ILE A 246 21.12 -57.28 3.33
N MET A 247 20.87 -57.26 2.02
CA MET A 247 19.52 -56.99 1.48
C MET A 247 18.59 -58.19 1.71
N LEU A 248 17.29 -57.94 1.84
CA LEU A 248 16.28 -58.98 2.10
C LEU A 248 16.31 -60.11 1.06
N GLU A 249 16.50 -59.78 -0.21
CA GLU A 249 16.64 -60.78 -1.28
C GLU A 249 17.83 -61.72 -1.03
N ALA A 250 19.00 -61.16 -0.72
CA ALA A 250 20.20 -61.94 -0.40
C ALA A 250 20.02 -62.76 0.87
N TYR A 251 19.37 -62.23 1.92
CA TYR A 251 19.04 -62.97 3.13
C TYR A 251 18.12 -64.18 2.86
N VAL A 252 17.10 -64.00 2.01
CA VAL A 252 16.20 -65.08 1.59
C VAL A 252 16.96 -66.10 0.75
N GLN A 253 17.80 -65.68 -0.19
CA GLN A 253 18.65 -66.57 -1.00
C GLN A 253 19.61 -67.39 -0.13
N MET A 254 20.29 -66.77 0.84
CA MET A 254 21.14 -67.48 1.83
C MET A 254 20.34 -68.56 2.59
N SER A 255 19.13 -68.23 3.06
CA SER A 255 18.28 -69.19 3.79
C SER A 255 17.84 -70.38 2.93
N TYR A 256 17.49 -70.14 1.65
CA TYR A 256 17.26 -71.24 0.70
C TYR A 256 18.53 -72.04 0.43
N PHE A 257 19.68 -71.38 0.29
CA PHE A 257 20.96 -72.03 0.03
C PHE A 257 21.43 -72.91 1.19
N ASP A 258 21.29 -72.45 2.44
CA ASP A 258 21.54 -73.24 3.65
C ASP A 258 20.67 -74.51 3.69
N ARG A 259 19.39 -74.43 3.27
CA ARG A 259 18.50 -75.59 3.13
C ARG A 259 18.94 -76.55 2.02
N ILE A 260 19.43 -76.02 0.90
CA ILE A 260 19.94 -76.81 -0.23
C ILE A 260 21.22 -77.56 0.18
N ILE A 261 22.16 -76.87 0.83
CA ILE A 261 23.40 -77.45 1.40
C ILE A 261 23.05 -78.58 2.37
N ALA A 262 22.12 -78.34 3.32
CA ALA A 262 21.71 -79.38 4.26
C ALA A 262 21.12 -80.64 3.58
N LYS A 263 20.39 -80.49 2.48
CA LYS A 263 19.87 -81.63 1.68
C LYS A 263 20.92 -82.26 0.77
N ALA A 264 21.94 -81.51 0.36
CA ALA A 264 23.09 -82.01 -0.38
C ALA A 264 24.00 -82.87 0.53
N ASN A 265 24.31 -82.39 1.73
CA ASN A 265 25.24 -83.04 2.67
C ASN A 265 24.81 -84.44 3.07
N ILE A 266 23.50 -84.71 3.19
CA ILE A 266 22.96 -86.08 3.39
C ILE A 266 23.58 -87.07 2.40
N ARG A 267 23.72 -86.66 1.13
CA ARG A 267 24.23 -87.49 0.03
C ARG A 267 25.72 -87.35 -0.17
N LEU A 268 26.29 -86.16 0.03
CA LEU A 268 27.73 -85.97 -0.09
C LEU A 268 28.49 -86.77 0.96
N LEU A 269 27.99 -86.81 2.21
CA LEU A 269 28.55 -87.64 3.27
C LEU A 269 28.53 -89.12 2.87
N GLU A 270 27.41 -89.66 2.39
CA GLU A 270 27.34 -91.05 1.90
C GLU A 270 28.29 -91.32 0.72
N MET A 271 28.33 -90.46 -0.29
CA MET A 271 29.19 -90.63 -1.48
C MET A 271 30.67 -90.37 -1.20
N SER A 272 31.04 -89.75 -0.08
CA SER A 272 32.42 -89.43 0.29
C SER A 272 32.96 -90.28 1.45
N ASN A 273 32.24 -91.31 1.91
CA ASN A 273 32.58 -92.07 3.12
C ASN A 273 32.72 -91.19 4.37
N MET A 274 31.76 -90.27 4.55
CA MET A 274 31.73 -89.25 5.61
C MET A 274 32.88 -88.23 5.55
N GLN A 275 33.67 -88.17 4.47
CA GLN A 275 34.83 -87.29 4.39
C GLN A 275 34.45 -85.82 4.12
N TYR A 276 33.49 -85.55 3.23
CA TYR A 276 33.23 -84.19 2.75
C TYR A 276 31.84 -83.67 3.14
N GLU A 277 31.80 -82.43 3.60
CA GLU A 277 30.58 -81.70 3.93
C GLU A 277 30.66 -80.28 3.35
N LEU A 278 29.65 -79.87 2.56
CA LEU A 278 29.58 -78.50 2.04
C LEU A 278 29.14 -77.55 3.14
N VAL A 279 29.77 -76.39 3.21
CA VAL A 279 29.39 -75.30 4.10
C VAL A 279 29.37 -73.97 3.35
N ARG A 280 28.44 -73.12 3.72
CA ARG A 280 28.34 -71.76 3.17
C ARG A 280 29.47 -70.92 3.74
N ARG A 281 30.24 -70.25 2.87
CA ARG A 281 31.34 -69.39 3.31
C ARG A 281 30.81 -68.26 4.18
N SER A 282 31.40 -68.10 5.35
CA SER A 282 31.12 -66.98 6.25
C SER A 282 31.94 -65.76 5.82
N ASP A 283 31.36 -64.93 4.96
CA ASP A 283 31.96 -63.66 4.53
C ASP A 283 31.74 -62.57 5.59
N ASP A 284 32.72 -61.67 5.77
CA ASP A 284 32.74 -60.70 6.89
C ASP A 284 31.81 -59.48 6.71
N GLY A 285 30.93 -59.52 5.71
CA GLY A 285 29.90 -58.51 5.46
C GLY A 285 30.41 -57.24 4.76
N SER A 286 31.64 -57.25 4.24
CA SER A 286 32.27 -56.10 3.57
C SER A 286 31.68 -55.77 2.19
N ARG A 287 31.07 -56.74 1.48
CA ARG A 287 30.54 -56.57 0.11
C ARG A 287 29.01 -56.56 0.08
N VAL A 288 28.41 -55.69 -0.72
CA VAL A 288 26.96 -55.40 -0.65
C VAL A 288 26.09 -56.26 -1.59
N SER A 289 26.67 -56.88 -2.63
CA SER A 289 25.91 -57.41 -3.77
C SER A 289 25.96 -58.91 -4.03
N GLN A 290 26.91 -59.66 -3.46
CA GLN A 290 27.08 -61.12 -3.72
C GLN A 290 27.53 -61.91 -2.47
N VAL A 291 27.37 -61.36 -1.27
CA VAL A 291 27.79 -62.05 -0.04
C VAL A 291 26.95 -63.31 0.20
N GLY A 292 27.63 -64.38 0.63
CA GLY A 292 27.01 -65.51 1.30
C GLY A 292 26.37 -66.57 0.41
N LEU A 293 26.65 -66.63 -0.88
CA LEU A 293 26.36 -67.80 -1.74
C LEU A 293 27.61 -68.62 -2.14
N ASP A 294 28.78 -68.21 -1.64
CA ASP A 294 30.03 -68.96 -1.77
C ASP A 294 29.98 -70.26 -0.96
N LEU A 295 30.68 -71.29 -1.46
CA LEU A 295 30.85 -72.59 -0.81
C LEU A 295 32.31 -72.83 -0.44
N ASP A 296 32.49 -73.40 0.75
CA ASP A 296 33.67 -74.11 1.17
C ASP A 296 33.28 -75.58 1.50
N VAL A 297 34.27 -76.43 1.68
CA VAL A 297 34.08 -77.84 2.08
C VAL A 297 34.85 -78.10 3.36
N ILE A 298 34.21 -78.77 4.32
CA ILE A 298 34.89 -79.39 5.45
C ILE A 298 35.40 -80.74 4.96
N ASP A 299 36.70 -80.99 5.16
CA ASP A 299 37.32 -82.31 5.00
C ASP A 299 37.51 -82.92 6.40
N HIS A 300 36.65 -83.87 6.75
CA HIS A 300 36.63 -84.55 8.05
C HIS A 300 37.85 -85.45 8.29
N TYR A 301 38.65 -85.77 7.26
CA TYR A 301 39.91 -86.52 7.43
C TYR A 301 41.07 -85.62 7.86
N SER A 302 41.18 -84.41 7.28
CA SER A 302 42.19 -83.43 7.68
C SER A 302 41.72 -82.49 8.80
N ASN A 303 40.42 -82.48 9.09
CA ASN A 303 39.72 -81.52 9.96
C ASN A 303 39.97 -80.06 9.54
N THR A 304 39.95 -79.81 8.22
CA THR A 304 40.18 -78.47 7.64
C THR A 304 38.97 -77.99 6.84
N VAL A 305 38.84 -76.66 6.74
CA VAL A 305 37.90 -76.00 5.82
C VAL A 305 38.69 -75.47 4.64
N ARG A 306 38.33 -75.88 3.43
CA ARG A 306 39.01 -75.48 2.19
C ARG A 306 38.01 -75.04 1.11
N SER A 307 38.43 -74.21 0.17
CA SER A 307 37.56 -73.79 -0.93
C SER A 307 37.18 -74.99 -1.82
N VAL A 308 35.93 -75.03 -2.30
CA VAL A 308 35.48 -76.03 -3.29
C VAL A 308 36.35 -76.09 -4.55
N ASN A 309 37.04 -74.99 -4.89
CA ASN A 309 38.00 -74.93 -6.00
C ASN A 309 39.26 -75.80 -5.81
N SER A 310 39.46 -76.35 -4.61
CA SER A 310 40.58 -77.27 -4.29
C SER A 310 40.21 -78.76 -4.36
N LEU A 311 38.95 -79.07 -4.65
CA LEU A 311 38.47 -80.44 -4.83
C LEU A 311 39.06 -81.08 -6.10
N SER A 312 39.36 -82.37 -6.05
CA SER A 312 39.73 -83.13 -7.27
C SER A 312 38.55 -83.24 -8.25
N GLY A 313 38.80 -83.73 -9.47
CA GLY A 313 37.74 -83.88 -10.49
C GLY A 313 36.59 -84.79 -10.05
N GLY A 314 36.89 -85.91 -9.37
CA GLY A 314 35.89 -86.82 -8.83
C GLY A 314 35.17 -86.26 -7.60
N GLU A 315 35.89 -85.55 -6.72
CA GLU A 315 35.30 -84.85 -5.57
C GLU A 315 34.33 -83.74 -6.00
N SER A 316 34.73 -82.93 -6.99
CA SER A 316 33.92 -81.86 -7.58
C SER A 316 32.65 -82.41 -8.21
N PHE A 317 32.72 -83.56 -8.88
CA PHE A 317 31.55 -84.25 -9.42
C PHE A 317 30.59 -84.71 -8.31
N LYS A 318 31.10 -85.38 -7.25
CA LYS A 318 30.28 -85.79 -6.09
C LYS A 318 29.60 -84.60 -5.42
N ALA A 319 30.33 -83.50 -5.19
CA ALA A 319 29.80 -82.27 -4.60
C ALA A 319 28.71 -81.64 -5.47
N SER A 320 28.94 -81.54 -6.78
CA SER A 320 27.97 -80.98 -7.74
C SER A 320 26.71 -81.85 -7.85
N LEU A 321 26.87 -83.17 -7.88
CA LEU A 321 25.77 -84.13 -7.92
C LEU A 321 24.94 -84.06 -6.64
N ALA A 322 25.58 -84.04 -5.47
CA ALA A 322 24.92 -83.87 -4.18
C ALA A 322 24.13 -82.55 -4.13
N LEU A 323 24.72 -81.45 -4.61
CA LEU A 323 24.09 -80.12 -4.62
C LEU A 323 22.87 -80.07 -5.54
N ALA A 324 22.95 -80.62 -6.75
CA ALA A 324 21.82 -80.69 -7.68
C ALA A 324 20.65 -81.53 -7.12
N LEU A 325 20.96 -82.62 -6.43
CA LEU A 325 19.97 -83.46 -5.76
C LEU A 325 19.35 -82.77 -4.53
N GLY A 326 20.15 -82.05 -3.74
CA GLY A 326 19.68 -81.23 -2.63
C GLY A 326 18.78 -80.07 -3.08
N LEU A 327 19.09 -79.44 -4.22
CA LEU A 327 18.27 -78.41 -4.85
C LEU A 327 16.90 -78.96 -5.28
N SER A 328 16.89 -80.11 -5.95
CA SER A 328 15.65 -80.79 -6.36
C SER A 328 14.73 -81.10 -5.17
N ASP A 329 15.29 -81.59 -4.05
CA ASP A 329 14.54 -81.83 -2.81
C ASP A 329 13.90 -80.57 -2.23
N VAL A 330 14.64 -79.45 -2.19
CA VAL A 330 14.14 -78.18 -1.64
C VAL A 330 13.05 -77.59 -2.52
N ILE A 331 13.23 -77.60 -3.85
CA ILE A 331 12.21 -77.13 -4.81
C ILE A 331 10.93 -77.95 -4.69
N GLN A 332 11.03 -79.29 -4.60
CA GLN A 332 9.86 -80.15 -4.46
C GLN A 332 9.09 -79.89 -3.15
N GLN A 333 9.80 -79.59 -2.05
CA GLN A 333 9.21 -79.26 -0.75
C GLN A 333 8.58 -77.86 -0.71
N SER A 334 9.14 -76.86 -1.40
CA SER A 334 8.61 -75.49 -1.39
C SER A 334 7.41 -75.27 -2.30
N SER A 335 7.31 -76.03 -3.40
CA SER A 335 6.50 -75.63 -4.56
C SER A 335 5.12 -76.28 -4.64
N GLY A 336 4.65 -76.91 -3.55
CA GLY A 336 3.26 -77.32 -3.33
C GLY A 336 2.61 -78.27 -4.36
N GLY A 337 3.37 -78.80 -5.32
CA GLY A 337 2.84 -79.55 -6.46
C GLY A 337 3.73 -79.60 -7.69
N ILE A 338 4.68 -78.66 -7.86
CA ILE A 338 5.70 -78.77 -8.92
C ILE A 338 6.66 -79.91 -8.57
N LYS A 339 6.54 -81.04 -9.26
CA LYS A 339 7.50 -82.14 -9.20
C LYS A 339 8.55 -81.99 -10.29
N LEU A 340 9.82 -82.08 -9.92
CA LEU A 340 10.90 -82.37 -10.85
C LEU A 340 10.91 -83.88 -11.11
N ASP A 341 10.06 -84.33 -12.04
CA ASP A 341 9.86 -85.75 -12.35
C ASP A 341 11.03 -86.37 -13.14
N THR A 342 11.96 -85.57 -13.67
CA THR A 342 13.13 -86.04 -14.44
C THR A 342 14.38 -85.20 -14.19
N MET A 343 15.53 -85.85 -14.01
CA MET A 343 16.86 -85.25 -13.94
C MET A 343 17.79 -85.97 -14.91
N PHE A 344 18.62 -85.21 -15.64
CA PHE A 344 19.71 -85.77 -16.45
C PHE A 344 21.06 -85.48 -15.80
N VAL A 345 21.93 -86.48 -15.76
CA VAL A 345 23.34 -86.38 -15.37
C VAL A 345 24.17 -86.73 -16.58
N ASP A 346 24.89 -85.74 -17.10
CA ASP A 346 25.79 -85.90 -18.25
C ASP A 346 27.26 -85.98 -17.79
N GLU A 347 28.05 -86.69 -18.57
CA GLU A 347 29.45 -87.09 -18.38
C GLU A 347 30.22 -86.48 -17.18
N GLY A 348 30.25 -87.22 -16.07
CA GLY A 348 31.15 -86.95 -14.95
C GLY A 348 31.52 -88.16 -14.10
N PHE A 349 31.06 -89.36 -14.47
CA PHE A 349 31.38 -90.60 -13.76
C PHE A 349 32.78 -91.13 -14.07
N GLY A 350 33.36 -90.78 -15.22
CA GLY A 350 34.70 -91.22 -15.65
C GLY A 350 35.88 -90.59 -14.89
N THR A 351 35.62 -89.65 -13.98
CA THR A 351 36.61 -89.08 -13.05
C THR A 351 36.57 -89.71 -11.66
N LEU A 352 35.70 -90.71 -11.45
CA LEU A 352 35.58 -91.47 -10.21
C LEU A 352 36.39 -92.76 -10.28
N ASP A 353 37.00 -93.16 -9.16
CA ASP A 353 37.49 -94.52 -8.96
C ASP A 353 36.32 -95.51 -8.75
N ASP A 354 36.58 -96.81 -8.89
CA ASP A 354 35.57 -97.87 -8.82
C ASP A 354 34.72 -97.82 -7.53
N ASN A 355 35.33 -97.52 -6.37
CA ASN A 355 34.59 -97.46 -5.11
C ASN A 355 33.67 -96.24 -5.09
N SER A 356 34.20 -95.08 -5.48
CA SER A 356 33.43 -93.84 -5.63
C SER A 356 32.28 -93.97 -6.62
N LEU A 357 32.49 -94.67 -7.74
CA LEU A 357 31.48 -94.90 -8.76
C LEU A 357 30.35 -95.77 -8.23
N ASN A 358 30.65 -96.90 -7.59
CA ASN A 358 29.64 -97.76 -6.98
C ASN A 358 28.81 -97.01 -5.90
N GLN A 359 29.44 -96.10 -5.14
CA GLN A 359 28.75 -95.27 -4.15
C GLN A 359 27.80 -94.25 -4.80
N ALA A 360 28.25 -93.53 -5.83
CA ALA A 360 27.39 -92.61 -6.58
C ALA A 360 26.18 -93.33 -7.21
N ILE A 361 26.40 -94.51 -7.82
CA ILE A 361 25.32 -95.35 -8.37
C ILE A 361 24.32 -95.75 -7.28
N LYS A 362 24.79 -96.23 -6.12
CA LYS A 362 23.93 -96.62 -5.00
C LYS A 362 23.05 -95.46 -4.52
N THR A 363 23.62 -94.25 -4.39
CA THR A 363 22.88 -93.04 -4.02
C THR A 363 21.83 -92.66 -5.08
N LEU A 364 22.14 -92.81 -6.37
CA LEU A 364 21.19 -92.56 -7.47
C LEU A 364 20.04 -93.56 -7.51
N VAL A 365 20.32 -94.86 -7.32
CA VAL A 365 19.29 -95.91 -7.26
C VAL A 365 18.37 -95.74 -6.05
N GLY A 366 18.87 -95.20 -4.92
CA GLY A 366 18.02 -94.86 -3.78
C GLY A 366 16.96 -93.78 -4.08
N LEU A 367 17.16 -92.96 -5.13
CA LEU A 367 16.30 -91.81 -5.44
C LEU A 367 15.19 -92.12 -6.45
N THR A 368 15.35 -93.17 -7.27
CA THR A 368 14.31 -93.61 -8.20
C THR A 368 13.08 -94.18 -7.49
N GLN A 369 13.24 -94.63 -6.23
CA GLN A 369 12.17 -95.09 -5.35
C GLN A 369 11.07 -94.03 -5.10
N GLY A 370 11.36 -92.74 -5.32
CA GLY A 370 10.44 -91.62 -5.11
C GLY A 370 9.61 -91.19 -6.33
N ASN A 371 9.38 -92.07 -7.31
CA ASN A 371 8.79 -91.73 -8.63
C ASN A 371 9.59 -90.63 -9.39
N ARG A 372 10.91 -90.61 -9.24
CA ARG A 372 11.80 -89.69 -9.99
C ARG A 372 12.52 -90.46 -11.10
N THR A 373 12.49 -89.93 -12.31
CA THR A 373 13.26 -90.46 -13.44
C THR A 373 14.67 -89.85 -13.42
N ILE A 374 15.70 -90.68 -13.47
CA ILE A 374 17.09 -90.22 -13.59
C ILE A 374 17.66 -90.78 -14.89
N GLY A 375 17.99 -89.88 -15.83
CA GLY A 375 18.74 -90.22 -17.03
C GLY A 375 20.24 -90.02 -16.77
N ILE A 376 21.05 -91.01 -17.15
CA ILE A 376 22.51 -90.95 -17.04
C ILE A 376 23.08 -91.09 -18.45
N ILE A 377 23.94 -90.14 -18.84
CA ILE A 377 24.72 -90.21 -20.07
C ILE A 377 26.17 -90.46 -19.66
N SER A 378 26.74 -91.60 -20.07
CA SER A 378 28.17 -91.85 -19.86
C SER A 378 28.78 -92.88 -20.80
N HIS A 379 30.07 -92.67 -21.12
CA HIS A 379 30.92 -93.62 -21.84
C HIS A 379 31.47 -94.76 -20.96
N VAL A 380 31.46 -94.61 -19.63
CA VAL A 380 32.01 -95.56 -18.64
C VAL A 380 31.32 -96.92 -18.76
N ASN A 381 32.09 -98.01 -18.85
CA ASN A 381 31.56 -99.35 -19.15
C ASN A 381 30.85 -99.96 -17.94
N GLU A 382 31.37 -99.68 -16.75
CA GLU A 382 30.93 -100.13 -15.45
C GLU A 382 29.49 -99.68 -15.15
N LEU A 383 29.05 -98.56 -15.74
CA LEU A 383 27.64 -98.11 -15.68
C LEU A 383 26.72 -98.95 -16.58
N LYS A 384 27.19 -99.48 -17.71
CA LYS A 384 26.39 -100.26 -18.69
C LYS A 384 25.94 -101.62 -18.14
N GLU A 385 26.64 -102.12 -17.12
CA GLU A 385 26.34 -103.37 -16.40
C GLU A 385 25.47 -103.15 -15.15
N ARG A 386 25.28 -101.90 -14.71
CA ARG A 386 24.57 -101.55 -13.46
C ARG A 386 23.13 -101.09 -13.67
N PHE A 387 22.76 -100.77 -14.90
CA PHE A 387 21.40 -100.38 -15.29
C PHE A 387 20.89 -101.27 -16.43
N ASP A 388 19.72 -101.88 -16.22
CA ASP A 388 19.10 -102.80 -17.18
C ASP A 388 18.68 -102.06 -18.45
N LYS A 389 17.87 -101.01 -18.27
CA LYS A 389 17.37 -100.13 -19.32
C LYS A 389 18.43 -99.13 -19.75
N LYS A 390 18.84 -99.19 -21.01
CA LYS A 390 19.88 -98.32 -21.59
C LYS A 390 19.61 -97.99 -23.05
N ILE A 391 20.01 -96.77 -23.41
CA ILE A 391 19.96 -96.24 -24.77
C ILE A 391 21.39 -96.27 -25.30
N ASN A 392 21.70 -97.24 -26.16
CA ASN A 392 23.03 -97.42 -26.72
C ASN A 392 23.18 -96.56 -27.98
N VAL A 393 24.23 -95.73 -28.07
CA VAL A 393 24.50 -94.88 -29.23
C VAL A 393 25.69 -95.44 -30.00
N VAL A 394 25.43 -96.01 -31.17
CA VAL A 394 26.44 -96.64 -32.02
C VAL A 394 26.81 -95.68 -33.15
N LYS A 395 28.09 -95.31 -33.24
CA LYS A 395 28.61 -94.42 -34.27
C LYS A 395 28.91 -95.20 -35.55
N ASP A 396 28.14 -94.98 -36.61
CA ASP A 396 28.47 -95.44 -37.95
C ASP A 396 29.22 -94.35 -38.74
N ARG A 397 30.22 -94.75 -39.53
CA ARG A 397 31.02 -93.83 -40.35
C ARG A 397 30.39 -93.53 -41.71
N GLN A 398 29.44 -94.35 -42.17
CA GLN A 398 28.78 -94.20 -43.46
C GLN A 398 27.36 -93.65 -43.31
N GLU A 399 26.60 -94.12 -42.31
CA GLU A 399 25.19 -93.74 -42.12
C GLU A 399 24.93 -92.80 -40.92
N GLY A 400 25.99 -92.42 -40.18
CA GLY A 400 25.87 -91.53 -39.00
C GLY A 400 25.65 -92.28 -37.68
N SER A 401 25.28 -91.57 -36.62
CA SER A 401 25.06 -92.20 -35.31
C SER A 401 23.64 -92.78 -35.21
N ARG A 402 23.54 -94.07 -34.91
CA ARG A 402 22.26 -94.77 -34.66
C ARG A 402 22.05 -95.01 -33.17
N VAL A 403 20.79 -95.22 -32.79
CA VAL A 403 20.37 -95.43 -31.41
C VAL A 403 19.65 -96.77 -31.29
N GLU A 404 20.08 -97.60 -30.35
CA GLU A 404 19.57 -98.93 -30.07
C GLU A 404 19.04 -98.96 -28.62
N LEU A 405 17.78 -99.39 -28.44
CA LEU A 405 17.12 -99.40 -27.14
C LEU A 405 17.21 -100.80 -26.54
N ILE A 406 17.90 -100.92 -25.40
CA ILE A 406 18.08 -102.18 -24.67
C ILE A 406 17.23 -102.04 -23.39
N LEU A 407 16.27 -102.94 -23.20
CA LEU A 407 15.22 -102.89 -22.17
C LEU A 407 15.46 -103.85 -21.01
#